data_AF-A0A382JWT3-F1
#
_entry.id   AF-A0A382JWT3-F1
#
_cell.length_a   1.000
_cell.length_b   1.000
_cell.length_c   1.000
_cell.angle_alpha   90.00
_cell.angle_beta   90.00
_cell.angle_gamma   90.00
#
_symmetry.space_group_name_H-M   'P 1'
#
loop_
_entity.id
_entity.type
_entity.pdbx_description
1 polymer ?
#
loop_
_entity_poly.entity_id
_entity_poly.type
_entity_poly.pdbx_seq_one_letter_code
_entity_poly.pdbx_strand_id
1 'polypeptide(L)'
;MNAILLGRLSRISALGASGILLMSSCDLNLHTNNAYDSLGSTDANDTMQVHTYRLENGLTVYISPNHEEPRFYAEIITRAGSKHDPATNTGLAHYLEHLLFKGTSSYGTIDFEKEKPLLDRISELYEKRSGETNATQRAEIYTEINEVSQQASQFAVPNEMDRAYGDMGGKALNAHTWHEETVYKVDLPSNRLKHWAKIEAERFDNAVFRLFHTELETVYEEKNRSIDNKERLIRREVGALLFKNHP
;
A
#
# COMPACT_ATOMS: atom_id res chain seq x y z
N MET A 1 1.17 -9.87 -6.49
CA MET A 1 1.15 -8.40 -6.54
C MET A 1 1.78 -7.95 -7.85
N ASN A 2 1.25 -6.90 -8.47
CA ASN A 2 1.90 -6.24 -9.61
C ASN A 2 2.21 -4.81 -9.13
N ALA A 3 3.47 -4.44 -9.00
CA ALA A 3 3.85 -3.04 -8.80
C ALA A 3 4.06 -2.39 -10.16
N ILE A 4 3.40 -1.28 -10.43
CA ILE A 4 3.72 -0.43 -11.58
C ILE A 4 4.59 0.70 -11.03
N LEU A 5 5.90 0.56 -11.19
CA LEU A 5 6.88 1.53 -10.74
C LEU A 5 7.24 2.48 -11.90
N LEU A 6 6.51 3.57 -12.10
CA LEU A 6 6.93 4.61 -13.04
C LEU A 6 8.06 5.47 -12.42
N GLY A 7 9.21 4.83 -12.12
CA GLY A 7 10.32 5.32 -11.30
C GLY A 7 11.60 5.69 -12.05
N ARG A 8 11.98 6.97 -12.04
CA ARG A 8 13.14 7.61 -12.70
C ARG A 8 14.42 7.52 -11.84
N LEU A 9 15.52 6.91 -12.34
CA LEU A 9 16.88 6.97 -11.75
C LEU A 9 17.81 7.88 -12.57
N SER A 10 18.55 8.78 -11.93
CA SER A 10 19.57 9.62 -12.57
C SER A 10 20.98 9.07 -12.34
N ARG A 11 21.73 8.84 -13.43
CA ARG A 11 23.19 8.61 -13.37
C ARG A 11 23.91 9.95 -13.26
N ILE A 12 24.85 10.04 -12.33
CA ILE A 12 25.86 11.11 -12.24
C ILE A 12 26.85 10.90 -13.39
N SER A 13 26.92 11.86 -14.32
CA SER A 13 27.92 11.89 -15.38
C SER A 13 29.21 12.53 -14.87
N ALA A 14 30.28 11.76 -14.80
CA ALA A 14 31.64 12.29 -14.67
C ALA A 14 32.19 12.61 -16.07
N LEU A 15 32.69 13.83 -16.23
CA LEU A 15 33.39 14.32 -17.42
C LEU A 15 34.80 13.71 -17.54
N GLY A 16 35.19 13.39 -18.77
CA GLY A 16 36.54 13.66 -19.29
C GLY A 16 37.49 12.47 -19.44
N ALA A 17 37.77 12.06 -20.68
CA ALA A 17 39.11 12.07 -21.31
C ALA A 17 39.14 11.22 -22.59
N SER A 18 39.78 11.77 -23.61
CA SER A 18 40.04 11.21 -24.93
C SER A 18 40.77 9.85 -24.93
N GLY A 19 40.46 9.00 -25.91
CA GLY A 19 41.29 7.86 -26.28
C GLY A 19 40.57 6.90 -27.23
N ILE A 20 40.90 6.96 -28.53
CA ILE A 20 40.56 5.90 -29.48
C ILE A 20 41.37 4.66 -29.11
N LEU A 21 40.69 3.57 -28.74
CA LEU A 21 41.28 2.23 -28.72
C LEU A 21 40.24 1.25 -29.28
N LEU A 22 40.56 0.65 -30.43
CA LEU A 22 39.80 -0.44 -31.03
C LEU A 22 40.40 -1.78 -30.56
N MET A 23 39.49 -2.70 -30.25
CA MET A 23 39.58 -4.16 -30.27
C MET A 23 39.82 -4.93 -28.96
N SER A 24 38.92 -5.90 -28.83
CA SER A 24 39.03 -7.22 -28.18
C SER A 24 38.47 -7.37 -26.76
N SER A 25 37.26 -7.94 -26.76
CA SER A 25 36.67 -8.84 -25.78
C SER A 25 37.52 -9.21 -24.55
N CYS A 26 37.07 -8.75 -23.39
CA CYS A 26 36.98 -9.62 -22.22
C CYS A 26 35.54 -9.56 -21.74
N ASP A 27 34.84 -10.69 -21.92
CA ASP A 27 33.61 -11.01 -21.22
C ASP A 27 33.89 -10.96 -19.71
N LEU A 28 33.70 -9.79 -19.12
CA LEU A 28 33.54 -9.69 -17.68
C LEU A 28 32.10 -10.07 -17.38
N ASN A 29 31.83 -11.38 -17.40
CA ASN A 29 30.67 -11.96 -16.74
C ASN A 29 30.79 -11.64 -15.24
N LEU A 30 30.40 -10.42 -14.86
CA LEU A 30 29.83 -10.23 -13.54
C LEU A 30 28.52 -11.03 -13.56
N HIS A 31 28.58 -12.27 -13.07
CA HIS A 31 27.40 -12.89 -12.50
C HIS A 31 27.01 -12.05 -11.29
N THR A 32 26.32 -10.94 -11.53
CA THR A 32 25.37 -10.45 -10.56
C THR A 32 24.28 -11.51 -10.56
N ASN A 33 24.17 -12.27 -9.47
CA ASN A 33 22.94 -12.99 -9.18
C ASN A 33 21.85 -11.93 -9.09
N ASN A 34 21.27 -11.55 -10.23
CA ASN A 34 20.25 -10.52 -10.28
C ASN A 34 19.03 -11.11 -9.60
N ALA A 35 18.57 -10.47 -8.53
CA ALA A 35 17.36 -10.86 -7.78
C ALA A 35 16.06 -10.62 -8.57
N TYR A 36 16.15 -10.59 -9.90
CA TYR A 36 15.06 -10.32 -10.81
C TYR A 36 15.32 -10.90 -12.20
N ASP A 37 14.25 -11.33 -12.86
CA ASP A 37 14.23 -11.67 -14.27
C ASP A 37 13.74 -10.46 -15.07
N SER A 38 14.53 -10.02 -16.07
CA SER A 38 14.03 -9.04 -17.04
C SER A 38 13.13 -9.74 -18.05
N LEU A 39 11.89 -9.27 -18.16
CA LEU A 39 10.91 -9.82 -19.10
C LEU A 39 10.99 -9.14 -20.49
N GLY A 40 11.91 -8.19 -20.67
CA GLY A 40 12.11 -7.43 -21.91
C GLY A 40 10.92 -6.53 -22.27
N SER A 41 11.11 -5.67 -23.28
CA SER A 41 9.99 -5.12 -24.06
C SER A 41 10.05 -5.79 -25.43
N THR A 42 8.92 -6.26 -25.94
CA THR A 42 8.84 -6.98 -27.23
C THR A 42 8.45 -6.06 -28.39
N ASP A 43 8.23 -4.77 -28.13
CA ASP A 43 7.72 -3.85 -29.14
C ASP A 43 8.75 -2.75 -29.47
N ALA A 44 9.28 -2.80 -30.69
CA ALA A 44 10.25 -1.83 -31.20
C ALA A 44 9.65 -0.42 -31.35
N ASN A 45 8.32 -0.29 -31.30
CA ASN A 45 7.60 0.99 -31.37
C ASN A 45 7.11 1.50 -30.00
N ASP A 46 7.57 0.89 -28.89
CA ASP A 46 7.21 1.34 -27.55
C ASP A 46 7.82 2.71 -27.24
N THR A 47 7.02 3.76 -27.45
CA THR A 47 7.40 5.15 -27.14
C THR A 47 7.60 5.38 -25.64
N MET A 48 6.99 4.55 -24.79
CA MET A 48 7.09 4.63 -23.33
C MET A 48 8.33 3.91 -22.79
N GLN A 49 9.01 3.08 -23.60
CA GLN A 49 10.23 2.35 -23.21
C GLN A 49 10.04 1.58 -21.88
N VAL A 50 8.95 0.80 -21.79
CA VAL A 50 8.60 0.07 -20.57
C VAL A 50 9.55 -1.11 -20.36
N HIS A 51 10.29 -1.08 -19.26
CA HIS A 51 11.09 -2.19 -18.77
C HIS A 51 10.29 -2.99 -17.74
N THR A 52 10.12 -4.28 -18.00
CA THR A 52 9.41 -5.18 -17.10
C THR A 52 10.39 -6.11 -16.38
N TYR A 53 10.21 -6.25 -15.07
CA TYR A 53 10.99 -7.12 -14.20
C TYR A 53 10.07 -8.01 -13.37
N ARG A 54 10.51 -9.23 -13.09
CA ARG A 54 9.91 -10.12 -12.08
C ARG A 54 10.91 -10.32 -10.96
N LEU A 55 10.58 -9.89 -9.75
CA LEU A 55 11.42 -10.13 -8.57
C LEU A 55 11.29 -11.58 -8.10
N GLU A 56 12.26 -12.06 -7.33
CA GLU A 56 12.26 -13.43 -6.76
C GLU A 56 11.01 -13.75 -5.92
N ASN A 57 10.45 -12.76 -5.22
CA ASN A 57 9.21 -12.92 -4.44
C ASN A 57 7.94 -12.95 -5.31
N GLY A 58 8.09 -12.94 -6.64
CA GLY A 58 6.99 -12.97 -7.59
C GLY A 58 6.36 -11.60 -7.89
N LEU A 59 6.85 -10.49 -7.35
CA LEU A 59 6.36 -9.15 -7.69
C LEU A 59 6.75 -8.79 -9.13
N THR A 60 5.77 -8.42 -9.97
CA THR A 60 6.08 -7.77 -11.27
C THR A 60 6.35 -6.30 -11.03
N VAL A 61 7.38 -5.75 -11.66
CA VAL A 61 7.70 -4.32 -11.65
C VAL A 61 7.75 -3.81 -13.09
N TYR A 62 6.93 -2.82 -13.40
CA TYR A 62 6.95 -2.12 -14.69
C TYR A 62 7.57 -0.75 -14.52
N ILE A 63 8.58 -0.40 -15.31
CA ILE A 63 9.31 0.87 -15.24
C ILE A 63 9.36 1.55 -16.59
N SER A 64 8.84 2.76 -16.70
CA SER A 64 8.98 3.61 -17.90
C SER A 64 9.76 4.88 -17.54
N PRO A 65 10.84 5.20 -18.28
CA PRO A 65 11.57 6.44 -18.07
C PRO A 65 10.82 7.64 -18.66
N ASN A 66 10.52 8.64 -17.84
CA ASN A 66 10.06 9.96 -18.30
C ASN A 66 11.07 11.04 -17.87
N HIS A 67 11.56 11.84 -18.83
CA HIS A 67 12.57 12.85 -18.60
C HIS A 67 12.06 14.30 -18.50
N GLU A 68 10.76 14.55 -18.65
CA GLU A 68 10.15 15.88 -18.71
C GLU A 68 10.21 16.64 -17.38
N GLU A 69 9.89 15.98 -16.26
CA GLU A 69 9.87 16.59 -14.92
C GLU A 69 10.67 15.77 -13.90
N PRO A 70 11.49 16.39 -13.01
CA PRO A 70 12.40 15.68 -12.09
C PRO A 70 11.70 14.96 -10.93
N ARG A 71 10.61 14.24 -11.22
CA ARG A 71 9.70 13.53 -10.34
C ARG A 71 9.47 12.11 -10.86
N PHE A 72 8.82 11.30 -10.04
CA PHE A 72 8.34 9.98 -10.42
C PHE A 72 6.96 9.75 -9.80
N TYR A 73 6.14 8.98 -10.50
CA TYR A 73 4.85 8.51 -10.02
C TYR A 73 4.97 7.01 -9.75
N ALA A 74 4.36 6.51 -8.69
CA ALA A 74 4.41 5.08 -8.40
C ALA A 74 3.05 4.58 -7.96
N GLU A 75 2.72 3.36 -8.41
CA GLU A 75 1.55 2.62 -7.98
C GLU A 75 1.94 1.21 -7.51
N ILE A 76 1.43 0.82 -6.34
CA ILE A 76 1.51 -0.56 -5.87
C ILE A 76 0.11 -1.15 -5.95
N ILE A 77 -0.07 -2.14 -6.84
CA ILE A 77 -1.37 -2.75 -7.14
C ILE A 77 -1.42 -4.14 -6.51
N THR A 78 -2.37 -4.29 -5.60
CA THR A 78 -2.74 -5.58 -5.03
C THR A 78 -3.93 -6.12 -5.81
N ARG A 79 -3.82 -7.34 -6.35
CA ARG A 79 -4.91 -8.03 -7.08
C ARG A 79 -5.90 -8.66 -6.11
N ALA A 80 -6.42 -7.86 -5.20
CA ALA A 80 -7.47 -8.19 -4.26
C ALA A 80 -8.25 -6.90 -4.00
N GLY A 81 -9.56 -7.02 -3.84
CA GLY A 81 -10.48 -5.90 -3.66
C GLY A 81 -11.77 -6.41 -3.03
N SER A 82 -12.83 -5.60 -3.02
CA SER A 82 -14.07 -5.89 -2.29
C SER A 82 -14.78 -7.19 -2.71
N LYS A 83 -14.55 -7.70 -3.93
CA LYS A 83 -15.07 -9.00 -4.39
C LYS A 83 -14.51 -10.18 -3.58
N HIS A 84 -13.36 -9.98 -2.94
CA HIS A 84 -12.66 -10.98 -2.13
C HIS A 84 -13.00 -10.86 -0.64
N ASP A 85 -13.87 -9.91 -0.26
CA ASP A 85 -14.32 -9.79 1.12
C ASP A 85 -15.14 -11.03 1.54
N PRO A 86 -14.92 -11.58 2.75
CA PRO A 86 -15.81 -12.57 3.33
C PRO A 86 -17.24 -12.06 3.40
N ALA A 87 -18.22 -12.93 3.11
CA ALA A 87 -19.63 -12.57 3.16
C ALA A 87 -20.08 -12.06 4.55
N THR A 88 -19.41 -12.49 5.62
CA THR A 88 -19.65 -12.07 7.00
C THR A 88 -19.05 -10.70 7.33
N ASN A 89 -18.13 -10.20 6.52
CA ASN A 89 -17.31 -9.01 6.80
C ASN A 89 -17.05 -8.21 5.51
N THR A 90 -18.11 -7.63 4.97
CA THR A 90 -18.02 -6.76 3.77
C THR A 90 -17.31 -5.45 4.10
N GLY A 91 -16.45 -4.99 3.19
CA GLY A 91 -15.65 -3.77 3.32
C GLY A 91 -14.24 -3.99 3.86
N LEU A 92 -13.79 -5.24 4.08
CA LEU A 92 -12.49 -5.54 4.66
C LEU A 92 -11.32 -5.09 3.77
N ALA A 93 -11.42 -5.24 2.44
CA ALA A 93 -10.38 -4.77 1.54
C ALA A 93 -10.17 -3.25 1.63
N HIS A 94 -11.27 -2.49 1.64
CA HIS A 94 -11.23 -1.04 1.82
C HIS A 94 -10.73 -0.65 3.22
N TYR A 95 -11.10 -1.44 4.23
CA TYR A 95 -10.64 -1.21 5.58
C TYR A 95 -9.12 -1.46 5.74
N LEU A 96 -8.61 -2.53 5.13
CA LEU A 96 -7.18 -2.82 5.09
C LEU A 96 -6.39 -1.72 4.35
N GLU A 97 -6.97 -1.13 3.30
CA GLU A 97 -6.40 0.02 2.60
C GLU A 97 -6.09 1.17 3.57
N HIS A 98 -7.02 1.51 4.44
CA HIS A 98 -6.83 2.55 5.46
C HIS A 98 -5.78 2.13 6.49
N LEU A 99 -5.84 0.88 6.96
CA LEU A 99 -4.94 0.39 8.00
C LEU A 99 -3.48 0.36 7.56
N LEU A 100 -3.20 0.12 6.28
CA LEU A 100 -1.84 0.15 5.76
C LEU A 100 -1.19 1.54 5.82
N PHE A 101 -1.95 2.62 6.05
CA PHE A 101 -1.39 3.95 6.33
C PHE A 101 -1.20 4.24 7.82
N LYS A 102 -1.69 3.38 8.72
CA LYS A 102 -1.55 3.60 10.16
C LYS A 102 -0.13 3.37 10.66
N GLY A 103 0.73 2.78 9.82
CA GLY A 103 2.17 2.71 9.97
C GLY A 103 2.67 1.28 10.18
N THR A 104 3.86 1.15 10.76
CA THR A 104 4.62 -0.11 10.81
C THR A 104 5.30 -0.26 12.17
N SER A 105 6.07 -1.33 12.37
CA SER A 105 6.91 -1.47 13.57
C SER A 105 7.91 -0.32 13.75
N SER A 106 8.32 0.31 12.64
CA SER A 106 9.32 1.40 12.61
C SER A 106 8.73 2.79 12.42
N TYR A 107 7.48 2.91 11.94
CA TYR A 107 6.85 4.18 11.59
C TYR A 107 5.48 4.32 12.26
N GLY A 108 5.12 5.52 12.71
CA GLY A 108 3.79 5.81 13.25
C GLY A 108 3.59 5.43 14.72
N THR A 109 4.69 5.25 15.47
CA THR A 109 4.68 4.93 16.89
C THR A 109 5.82 5.61 17.64
N ILE A 110 5.60 5.98 18.90
CA ILE A 110 6.60 6.57 19.79
C ILE A 110 7.48 5.47 20.42
N ASP A 111 6.88 4.32 20.72
CA ASP A 111 7.55 3.20 21.39
C ASP A 111 6.82 1.88 21.06
N PHE A 112 7.27 1.20 20.00
CA PHE A 112 6.61 -0.01 19.51
C PHE A 112 6.64 -1.15 20.54
N GLU A 113 7.71 -1.28 21.31
CA GLU A 113 7.85 -2.34 22.31
C GLU A 113 6.81 -2.23 23.42
N LYS A 114 6.40 -1.01 23.77
CA LYS A 114 5.29 -0.78 24.72
C LYS A 114 3.91 -0.78 24.06
N GLU A 115 3.81 -0.39 22.79
CA GLU A 115 2.57 -0.43 22.03
C GLU A 115 2.13 -1.87 21.75
N LYS A 116 3.07 -2.74 21.35
CA LYS A 116 2.79 -4.09 20.84
C LYS A 116 1.96 -4.95 21.81
N PRO A 117 2.26 -5.04 23.12
CA PRO A 117 1.44 -5.84 24.04
C PRO A 117 -0.02 -5.36 24.12
N LEU A 118 -0.26 -4.05 23.96
CA LEU A 118 -1.62 -3.48 23.94
C LEU A 118 -2.34 -3.85 22.64
N LEU A 119 -1.64 -3.80 21.50
CA LEU A 119 -2.18 -4.22 20.21
C LEU A 119 -2.50 -5.72 20.21
N ASP A 120 -1.60 -6.56 20.72
CA ASP A 120 -1.84 -8.00 20.87
C ASP A 120 -3.07 -8.25 21.75
N ARG A 121 -3.20 -7.52 22.86
CA ARG A 121 -4.38 -7.61 23.75
C ARG A 121 -5.67 -7.20 23.04
N ILE A 122 -5.64 -6.15 22.23
CA ILE A 122 -6.81 -5.72 21.45
C ILE A 122 -7.23 -6.82 20.47
N SER A 123 -6.28 -7.43 19.75
CA SER A 123 -6.54 -8.54 18.84
C SER A 123 -7.17 -9.74 19.57
N GLU A 124 -6.62 -10.14 20.71
CA GLU A 124 -7.18 -11.21 21.54
C GLU A 124 -8.62 -10.92 21.99
N LEU A 125 -8.90 -9.68 22.40
CA LEU A 125 -10.23 -9.27 22.82
C LEU A 125 -11.23 -9.28 21.66
N TYR A 126 -10.82 -8.88 20.46
CA TYR A 126 -11.65 -9.00 19.26
C TYR A 126 -11.96 -10.46 18.92
N GLU A 127 -10.98 -11.36 19.01
CA GLU A 127 -11.20 -12.80 18.80
C GLU A 127 -12.14 -13.38 19.85
N LYS A 128 -11.93 -13.05 21.13
CA LYS A 128 -12.81 -13.44 22.22
C LYS A 128 -14.24 -12.94 21.98
N ARG A 129 -14.40 -11.68 21.57
CA ARG A 129 -15.70 -11.10 21.24
C ARG A 129 -16.33 -11.78 20.04
N SER A 130 -15.54 -12.19 19.04
CA SER A 130 -16.04 -12.90 17.85
C SER A 130 -16.68 -14.24 18.23
N GLY A 131 -16.04 -15.00 19.14
CA GLY A 131 -16.53 -16.30 19.61
C GLY A 131 -17.64 -16.25 20.67
N GLU A 132 -17.88 -15.11 21.32
CA GLU A 132 -18.90 -14.97 22.36
C GLU A 132 -20.31 -14.74 21.78
N THR A 133 -21.31 -15.41 22.33
CA THR A 133 -22.72 -15.31 21.89
C THR A 133 -23.59 -14.49 22.84
N ASN A 134 -23.22 -14.39 24.11
CA ASN A 134 -23.95 -13.64 25.11
C ASN A 134 -23.78 -12.13 24.91
N ALA A 135 -24.90 -11.43 24.71
CA ALA A 135 -24.91 -10.00 24.41
C ALA A 135 -24.25 -9.12 25.50
N THR A 136 -24.45 -9.45 26.77
CA THR A 136 -23.87 -8.71 27.90
C THR A 136 -22.35 -8.89 27.93
N GLN A 137 -21.85 -10.13 27.84
CA GLN A 137 -20.41 -10.39 27.81
C GLN A 137 -19.74 -9.77 26.58
N ARG A 138 -20.41 -9.79 25.41
CA ARG A 138 -19.91 -9.10 24.21
C ARG A 138 -19.78 -7.59 24.42
N ALA A 139 -20.69 -6.98 25.17
CA ALA A 139 -20.64 -5.55 25.49
C ALA A 139 -19.51 -5.23 26.47
N GLU A 140 -19.31 -6.06 27.50
CA GLU A 140 -18.21 -5.93 28.45
C GLU A 140 -16.84 -6.04 27.76
N ILE A 141 -16.66 -7.03 26.88
CA ILE A 141 -15.43 -7.16 26.09
C ILE A 141 -15.22 -5.93 25.19
N TYR A 142 -16.30 -5.36 24.63
CA TYR A 142 -16.20 -4.15 23.82
C TYR A 142 -15.75 -2.93 24.62
N THR A 143 -16.22 -2.78 25.86
CA THR A 143 -15.73 -1.75 26.79
C THR A 143 -14.23 -1.94 27.05
N GLU A 144 -13.78 -3.17 27.30
CA GLU A 144 -12.35 -3.46 27.50
C GLU A 144 -11.52 -3.14 26.25
N ILE A 145 -12.01 -3.48 25.05
CA ILE A 145 -11.36 -3.10 23.78
C ILE A 145 -11.17 -1.58 23.71
N ASN A 146 -12.21 -0.81 24.02
CA ASN A 146 -12.15 0.66 23.97
C ASN A 146 -11.10 1.21 24.95
N GLU A 147 -11.06 0.70 26.19
CA GLU A 147 -10.08 1.11 27.20
C GLU A 147 -8.64 0.80 26.76
N VAL A 148 -8.36 -0.43 26.33
CA VAL A 148 -7.01 -0.82 25.87
C VAL A 148 -6.63 -0.06 24.59
N SER A 149 -7.59 0.19 23.70
CA SER A 149 -7.36 1.00 22.49
C SER A 149 -6.99 2.44 22.81
N GLN A 150 -7.59 3.03 23.86
CA GLN A 150 -7.25 4.36 24.33
C GLN A 150 -5.84 4.43 24.96
N GLN A 151 -5.39 3.35 25.60
CA GLN A 151 -4.02 3.24 26.08
C GLN A 151 -3.03 3.10 24.91
N ALA A 152 -3.34 2.25 23.94
CA ALA A 152 -2.51 2.05 22.75
C ALA A 152 -2.37 3.34 21.92
N SER A 153 -3.43 4.15 21.83
CA SER A 153 -3.40 5.41 21.07
C SER A 153 -2.43 6.44 21.62
N GLN A 154 -1.98 6.33 22.88
CA GLN A 154 -0.93 7.20 23.44
C GLN A 154 0.44 6.98 22.80
N PHE A 155 0.66 5.80 22.21
CA PHE A 155 1.90 5.48 21.49
C PHE A 155 1.79 5.76 20.00
N ALA A 156 0.58 5.78 19.45
CA ALA A 156 0.37 6.03 18.04
C ALA A 156 0.75 7.48 17.68
N VAL A 157 1.39 7.65 16.53
CA VAL A 157 1.67 8.96 15.93
C VAL A 157 0.77 9.11 14.70
N PRO A 158 -0.39 9.79 14.83
CA PRO A 158 -1.34 9.91 13.74
C PRO A 158 -0.74 10.62 12.53
N ASN A 159 -1.10 10.17 11.33
CA ASN A 159 -0.71 10.76 10.04
C ASN A 159 0.82 10.82 9.84
N GLU A 160 1.60 9.96 10.51
CA GLU A 160 3.06 9.93 10.34
C GLU A 160 3.47 9.63 8.90
N MET A 161 2.76 8.72 8.23
CA MET A 161 3.02 8.38 6.83
C MET A 161 2.78 9.59 5.91
N ASP A 162 1.68 10.30 6.10
CA ASP A 162 1.35 11.51 5.33
C ASP A 162 2.42 12.59 5.52
N ARG A 163 2.87 12.78 6.76
CA ARG A 163 3.94 13.74 7.07
C ARG A 163 5.27 13.32 6.45
N ALA A 164 5.67 12.06 6.61
CA ALA A 164 6.90 11.54 6.02
C ALA A 164 6.93 11.72 4.49
N TYR A 165 5.81 11.45 3.81
CA TYR A 165 5.68 11.71 2.38
C TYR A 165 5.67 13.20 2.05
N GLY A 166 4.96 14.03 2.83
CA GLY A 166 4.94 15.48 2.69
C GLY A 166 6.34 16.10 2.79
N ASP A 167 7.11 15.71 3.79
CA ASP A 167 8.48 16.19 4.03
C ASP A 167 9.46 15.77 2.91
N MET A 168 9.17 14.65 2.23
CA MET A 168 9.89 14.25 1.02
C MET A 168 9.48 15.03 -0.24
N GLY A 169 8.48 15.92 -0.17
CA GLY A 169 7.92 16.64 -1.31
C GLY A 169 6.86 15.84 -2.08
N GLY A 170 6.21 14.91 -1.40
CA GLY A 170 5.15 14.06 -1.92
C GLY A 170 3.92 14.83 -2.34
N LYS A 171 3.30 14.39 -3.44
CA LYS A 171 2.02 14.86 -3.95
C LYS A 171 1.16 13.65 -4.27
N ALA A 172 -0.15 13.87 -4.35
CA ALA A 172 -1.10 12.84 -4.75
C ALA A 172 -0.96 11.50 -3.98
N LEU A 173 -0.51 11.55 -2.72
CA LEU A 173 -0.52 10.39 -1.83
C LEU A 173 -1.98 9.99 -1.61
N ASN A 174 -2.34 8.81 -2.08
CA ASN A 174 -3.70 8.33 -2.00
C ASN A 174 -3.75 6.82 -2.17
N ALA A 175 -4.91 6.23 -1.92
CA ALA A 175 -5.21 4.87 -2.29
C ALA A 175 -6.65 4.76 -2.78
N HIS A 176 -6.98 3.58 -3.32
CA HIS A 176 -8.37 3.21 -3.56
C HIS A 176 -8.51 1.70 -3.64
N THR A 177 -9.71 1.23 -3.31
CA THR A 177 -10.13 -0.17 -3.43
C THR A 177 -11.32 -0.26 -4.35
N TRP A 178 -11.24 -1.18 -5.30
CA TRP A 178 -12.32 -1.54 -6.21
C TRP A 178 -12.69 -3.01 -6.04
N HIS A 179 -13.40 -3.59 -7.02
CA HIS A 179 -13.85 -4.97 -6.95
C HIS A 179 -12.69 -5.98 -6.89
N GLU A 180 -11.67 -5.81 -7.74
CA GLU A 180 -10.60 -6.80 -7.91
C GLU A 180 -9.21 -6.27 -7.57
N GLU A 181 -9.11 -5.01 -7.14
CA GLU A 181 -7.85 -4.36 -6.85
C GLU A 181 -7.91 -3.37 -5.69
N THR A 182 -6.75 -3.20 -5.05
CA THR A 182 -6.44 -2.11 -4.14
C THR A 182 -5.12 -1.50 -4.60
N VAL A 183 -5.11 -0.19 -4.80
CA VAL A 183 -3.98 0.53 -5.39
C VAL A 183 -3.55 1.67 -4.49
N TYR A 184 -2.25 1.71 -4.18
CA TYR A 184 -1.61 2.80 -3.44
C TYR A 184 -0.77 3.63 -4.40
N LYS A 185 -0.89 4.95 -4.34
CA LYS A 185 -0.25 5.86 -5.30
C LYS A 185 0.40 7.05 -4.64
N VAL A 186 1.50 7.49 -5.24
CA VAL A 186 2.24 8.67 -4.79
C VAL A 186 3.04 9.27 -5.94
N ASP A 187 3.22 10.59 -5.89
CA ASP A 187 4.10 11.35 -6.77
C ASP A 187 5.20 12.01 -5.92
N LEU A 188 6.48 11.82 -6.28
CA LEU A 188 7.63 12.27 -5.47
C LEU A 188 8.77 12.82 -6.34
N PRO A 189 9.67 13.67 -5.80
CA PRO A 189 10.91 14.03 -6.48
C PRO A 189 11.76 12.80 -6.80
N SER A 190 12.39 12.77 -8.00
CA SER A 190 13.17 11.63 -8.52
C SER A 190 14.29 11.15 -7.59
N ASN A 191 14.90 12.04 -6.81
CA ASN A 191 15.92 11.69 -5.81
C ASN A 191 15.37 10.99 -4.56
N ARG A 192 14.05 10.79 -4.44
CA ARG A 192 13.39 10.10 -3.31
C ARG A 192 13.06 8.64 -3.59
N LEU A 193 13.31 8.11 -4.79
CA LEU A 193 12.94 6.74 -5.18
C LEU A 193 13.40 5.67 -4.16
N LYS A 194 14.64 5.74 -3.69
CA LYS A 194 15.18 4.79 -2.69
C LYS A 194 14.48 4.89 -1.34
N HIS A 195 14.11 6.10 -0.92
CA HIS A 195 13.42 6.33 0.36
C HIS A 195 11.98 5.81 0.28
N TRP A 196 11.28 6.13 -0.81
CA TRP A 196 9.96 5.59 -1.12
C TRP A 196 9.96 4.06 -1.11
N ALA A 197 10.89 3.41 -1.82
CA ALA A 197 10.96 1.95 -1.87
C ALA A 197 11.20 1.33 -0.49
N LYS A 198 12.01 1.97 0.37
CA LYS A 198 12.23 1.52 1.76
C LYS A 198 10.96 1.64 2.60
N ILE A 199 10.25 2.76 2.51
CA ILE A 199 9.01 2.99 3.25
C ILE A 199 7.94 1.99 2.80
N GLU A 200 7.75 1.80 1.49
CA GLU A 200 6.77 0.85 0.98
C GLU A 200 7.13 -0.60 1.30
N ALA A 201 8.41 -1.00 1.23
CA ALA A 201 8.81 -2.34 1.66
C ALA A 201 8.44 -2.59 3.13
N GLU A 202 8.75 -1.65 4.02
CA GLU A 202 8.38 -1.73 5.44
C GLU A 202 6.86 -1.74 5.64
N ARG A 203 6.09 -0.98 4.85
CA ARG A 203 4.63 -0.90 4.92
C ARG A 203 3.95 -2.20 4.49
N PHE A 204 4.49 -2.90 3.50
CA PHE A 204 3.93 -4.16 3.01
C PHE A 204 4.44 -5.40 3.75
N ASP A 205 5.57 -5.30 4.46
CA ASP A 205 6.17 -6.42 5.21
C ASP A 205 5.82 -6.38 6.71
N ASN A 206 5.92 -5.20 7.34
CA ASN A 206 5.84 -5.00 8.78
C ASN A 206 4.68 -4.06 9.19
N ALA A 207 3.55 -4.16 8.49
CA ALA A 207 2.36 -3.37 8.76
C ALA A 207 1.87 -3.55 10.21
N VAL A 208 1.50 -2.44 10.85
CA VAL A 208 0.91 -2.44 12.20
C VAL A 208 -0.45 -1.76 12.14
N PHE A 209 -1.51 -2.52 12.44
CA PHE A 209 -2.90 -2.06 12.37
C PHE A 209 -3.32 -1.30 13.64
N ARG A 210 -2.54 -0.27 13.98
CA ARG A 210 -2.87 0.62 15.11
C ARG A 210 -4.08 1.48 14.80
N LEU A 211 -4.71 2.02 15.85
CA LEU A 211 -5.92 2.84 15.75
C LEU A 211 -7.10 2.12 15.06
N PHE A 212 -7.06 0.79 14.97
CA PHE A 212 -8.11 -0.05 14.39
C PHE A 212 -9.50 0.32 14.94
N HIS A 213 -9.62 0.39 16.27
CA HIS A 213 -10.90 0.65 16.93
C HIS A 213 -11.56 1.96 16.45
N THR A 214 -10.79 3.04 16.35
CA THR A 214 -11.29 4.35 15.87
C THR A 214 -11.48 4.39 14.35
N GLU A 215 -10.71 3.60 13.60
CA GLU A 215 -10.81 3.57 12.15
C GLU A 215 -12.12 2.91 11.68
N LEU A 216 -12.67 1.98 12.47
CA LEU A 216 -13.98 1.36 12.17
C LEU A 216 -15.07 2.43 12.00
N GLU A 217 -15.10 3.42 12.90
CA GLU A 217 -16.05 4.52 12.84
C GLU A 217 -15.79 5.43 11.63
N THR A 218 -14.52 5.69 11.30
CA THR A 218 -14.16 6.52 10.14
C THR A 218 -14.66 5.91 8.83
N VAL A 219 -14.46 4.61 8.65
CA VAL A 219 -14.92 3.89 7.45
C VAL A 219 -16.45 3.75 7.44
N TYR A 220 -17.07 3.58 8.60
CA TYR A 220 -18.53 3.59 8.71
C TYR A 220 -19.13 4.94 8.30
N GLU A 221 -18.54 6.05 8.73
CA GLU A 221 -18.98 7.39 8.35
C GLU A 221 -18.75 7.68 6.86
N GLU A 222 -17.68 7.17 6.26
CA GLU A 222 -17.51 7.26 4.82
C GLU A 222 -18.63 6.52 4.06
N LYS A 223 -18.98 5.32 4.52
CA LYS A 223 -20.10 4.57 3.98
C LYS A 223 -21.40 5.36 4.12
N ASN A 224 -21.69 5.95 5.29
CA ASN A 224 -22.88 6.76 5.52
C ASN A 224 -22.98 7.93 4.54
N ARG A 225 -21.91 8.71 4.38
CA ARG A 225 -21.86 9.80 3.39
C ARG A 225 -22.11 9.32 1.96
N SER A 226 -21.71 8.09 1.65
CA SER A 226 -21.91 7.52 0.31
C SER A 226 -23.34 7.02 0.04
N ILE A 227 -24.10 6.71 1.10
CA ILE A 227 -25.47 6.19 0.99
C ILE A 227 -26.43 7.30 0.52
N ASP A 228 -26.17 8.55 0.88
CA ASP A 228 -26.99 9.69 0.43
C ASP A 228 -26.61 10.19 -0.97
N ASN A 229 -25.60 9.59 -1.61
CA ASN A 229 -25.19 9.95 -2.96
C ASN A 229 -26.16 9.34 -4.00
N LYS A 230 -26.95 10.20 -4.64
CA LYS A 230 -27.94 9.83 -5.68
C LYS A 230 -27.37 8.89 -6.75
N GLU A 231 -26.18 9.18 -7.27
CA GLU A 231 -25.61 8.37 -8.35
C GLU A 231 -25.17 6.98 -7.87
N ARG A 232 -24.64 6.88 -6.64
CA ARG A 232 -24.30 5.59 -6.04
C ARG A 232 -25.53 4.75 -5.78
N LEU A 233 -26.61 5.37 -5.29
CA LEU A 233 -27.90 4.69 -5.08
C LEU A 233 -28.45 4.11 -6.40
N ILE A 234 -28.54 4.94 -7.45
CA ILE A 234 -29.04 4.48 -8.75
C ILE A 234 -28.18 3.33 -9.28
N ARG A 235 -26.84 3.47 -9.25
CA ARG A 235 -25.93 2.42 -9.71
C ARG A 235 -26.10 1.12 -8.91
N ARG A 236 -26.26 1.21 -7.59
CA ARG A 236 -26.49 0.04 -6.72
C ARG A 236 -27.79 -0.67 -7.07
N GLU A 237 -28.90 0.04 -7.16
CA GLU A 237 -30.22 -0.56 -7.44
C GLU A 237 -30.29 -1.14 -8.85
N VAL A 238 -29.75 -0.44 -9.85
CA VAL A 238 -29.65 -0.96 -11.23
C VAL A 238 -28.77 -2.21 -11.27
N GLY A 239 -27.61 -2.20 -10.58
CA GLY A 239 -26.73 -3.35 -10.47
C GLY A 239 -27.42 -4.57 -9.84
N ALA A 240 -28.15 -4.37 -8.74
CA ALA A 240 -28.89 -5.43 -8.05
C ALA A 240 -30.00 -6.06 -8.91
N LEU A 241 -30.64 -5.26 -9.78
CA LEU A 241 -31.66 -5.76 -10.71
C LEU A 241 -31.06 -6.54 -11.88
N LEU A 242 -29.92 -6.07 -12.41
CA LEU A 242 -29.23 -6.69 -13.53
C LEU A 242 -28.51 -7.98 -13.12
N PHE A 243 -27.94 -8.01 -11.91
CA PHE A 243 -27.04 -9.08 -11.47
C PHE A 243 -27.50 -9.69 -10.14
N LYS A 244 -28.41 -10.66 -10.21
CA LYS A 244 -29.02 -11.28 -9.02
C LYS A 244 -28.09 -12.22 -8.24
N ASN A 245 -27.20 -12.90 -8.95
CA ASN A 245 -26.32 -13.96 -8.40
C ASN A 245 -24.82 -13.63 -8.58
N HIS A 246 -24.49 -12.50 -9.21
CA HIS A 246 -23.10 -12.12 -9.41
C HIS A 246 -22.61 -11.39 -8.14
N PRO A 247 -21.43 -11.75 -7.61
CA PRO A 247 -20.84 -11.03 -6.48
C PRO A 247 -20.51 -9.57 -6.83
#